data_AF-A0A2R6AQ50-F1
#
_entry.id   AF-A0A2R6AQ50-F1
#
_cell.length_a   1.000
_cell.length_b   1.000
_cell.length_c   1.000
_cell.angle_alpha   90.00
_cell.angle_beta   90.00
_cell.angle_gamma   90.00
#
_symmetry.space_group_name_H-M   'P 1'
#
loop_
_entity.id
_entity.type
_entity.pdbx_description
1 polymer ?
#
loop_
_entity_poly.entity_id
_entity_poly.type
_entity_poly.pdbx_seq_one_letter_code
_entity_poly.pdbx_strand_id
1 'polypeptide(L)'
;MKLEKPRILVAGVASDVGKTTVATGLMACFRKKGLRVQGFKVGPDFLDPTYHSLVTQRASRNLDTWLMGEQGVLETFAHSTKDADIAVIEGVMGLFDGSSAKSDEQSSAEIARLLNTPVLLVLDVYALGRSAAALVAGCVHMGQGGYGFRV
;
A
#
# COMPACT_ATOMS: atom_id res chain seq x y z
N MET A 1 2.14 -17.85 -8.45
CA MET A 1 3.48 -17.58 -7.89
C MET A 1 3.35 -17.39 -6.38
N LYS A 2 4.22 -17.98 -5.55
CA LYS A 2 4.09 -17.88 -4.09
C LYS A 2 4.78 -16.61 -3.58
N LEU A 3 4.00 -15.66 -3.05
CA LEU A 3 4.50 -14.41 -2.50
C LEU A 3 4.97 -14.65 -1.06
N GLU A 4 6.24 -14.99 -0.87
CA GLU A 4 6.77 -15.43 0.45
C GLU A 4 7.34 -14.30 1.32
N LYS A 5 7.53 -13.10 0.76
CA LYS A 5 8.18 -11.99 1.46
C LYS A 5 7.23 -11.24 2.40
N PRO A 6 7.64 -10.94 3.66
CA PRO A 6 6.88 -10.05 4.53
C PRO A 6 6.58 -8.73 3.84
N ARG A 7 5.33 -8.26 3.96
CA ARG A 7 4.85 -7.08 3.26
C ARG A 7 3.72 -6.41 4.02
N ILE A 8 3.63 -5.11 3.88
CA ILE A 8 2.55 -4.29 4.43
C ILE A 8 2.19 -3.21 3.41
N LEU A 9 0.90 -2.96 3.24
CA LEU A 9 0.39 -1.87 2.43
C LEU A 9 -0.11 -0.76 3.34
N VAL A 10 0.42 0.45 3.21
CA VAL A 10 -0.01 1.63 3.95
C VAL A 10 -1.05 2.35 3.09
N ALA A 11 -2.31 2.23 3.44
CA ALA A 11 -3.42 2.92 2.78
C ALA A 11 -4.02 3.96 3.71
N GLY A 12 -4.88 4.83 3.18
CA GLY A 12 -5.59 5.82 3.98
C GLY A 12 -7.07 5.81 3.65
N VAL A 13 -7.85 6.56 4.43
CA VAL A 13 -9.29 6.74 4.12
C VAL A 13 -9.53 7.75 2.98
N ALA A 14 -8.52 8.55 2.64
CA ALA A 14 -8.55 9.55 1.58
C ALA A 14 -7.11 9.97 1.19
N SER A 15 -6.99 10.88 0.22
CA SER A 15 -5.76 11.67 0.00
C SER A 15 -5.41 12.55 1.21
N ASP A 16 -4.14 12.94 1.32
CA ASP A 16 -3.64 13.91 2.31
C ASP A 16 -3.80 13.55 3.80
N VAL A 17 -4.16 12.31 4.14
CA VAL A 17 -4.22 11.82 5.53
C VAL A 17 -2.86 11.43 6.13
N GLY A 18 -1.75 11.72 5.44
CA GLY A 18 -0.38 11.43 5.93
C GLY A 18 0.17 10.03 5.60
N LYS A 19 -0.41 9.32 4.62
CA LYS A 19 0.05 7.98 4.19
C LYS A 19 1.55 7.94 3.87
N THR A 20 2.04 8.91 3.09
CA THR A 20 3.43 9.02 2.65
C THR A 20 4.38 9.16 3.84
N THR A 21 4.01 9.98 4.82
CA THR A 21 4.79 10.14 6.06
C THR A 21 4.87 8.84 6.85
N VAL A 22 3.74 8.12 6.99
CA VAL A 22 3.71 6.82 7.67
C VAL A 22 4.53 5.78 6.91
N ALA A 23 4.36 5.67 5.59
CA ALA A 23 5.07 4.71 4.75
C ALA A 23 6.58 4.95 4.77
N THR A 24 7.03 6.17 4.49
CA THR A 24 8.46 6.54 4.54
C THR A 24 9.05 6.40 5.94
N GLY A 25 8.30 6.74 7.00
CA GLY A 25 8.71 6.54 8.38
C GLY A 25 8.92 5.06 8.74
N LEU A 26 8.03 4.17 8.29
CA LEU A 26 8.18 2.72 8.43
C LEU A 26 9.41 2.22 7.67
N MET A 27 9.59 2.65 6.42
CA MET A 27 10.78 2.29 5.63
C MET A 27 12.06 2.71 6.34
N ALA A 28 12.12 3.94 6.87
CA ALA A 28 13.27 4.45 7.62
C ALA A 28 13.53 3.64 8.90
N CYS A 29 12.47 3.29 9.64
CA CYS A 29 12.58 2.48 10.85
C CYS A 29 13.12 1.07 10.55
N PHE A 30 12.60 0.40 9.53
CA PHE A 30 13.10 -0.92 9.13
C PHE A 30 14.55 -0.86 8.62
N ARG A 31 14.91 0.18 7.85
CA ARG A 31 16.29 0.43 7.43
C ARG A 31 17.22 0.64 8.63
N LYS A 32 16.81 1.42 9.62
CA LYS A 32 17.58 1.64 10.87
C LYS A 32 17.79 0.35 11.66
N LYS A 33 16.88 -0.63 11.53
CA LYS A 33 17.02 -1.99 12.08
C LYS A 33 17.89 -2.92 11.22
N GLY A 34 18.49 -2.42 10.14
CA GLY A 34 19.38 -3.19 9.26
C GLY A 34 18.66 -4.02 8.18
N LEU A 35 17.34 -3.87 8.03
CA LEU A 35 16.59 -4.63 7.02
C LEU A 35 16.75 -4.01 5.62
N ARG A 36 16.75 -4.86 4.60
CA ARG A 36 16.62 -4.48 3.19
C ARG A 36 15.14 -4.26 2.87
N VAL A 37 14.76 -3.00 2.72
CA VAL A 37 13.37 -2.59 2.51
C VAL A 37 13.15 -2.31 1.04
N GLN A 38 12.19 -3.00 0.41
CA GLN A 38 11.74 -2.65 -0.94
C GLN A 38 10.50 -1.75 -0.86
N GLY A 39 10.63 -0.51 -1.33
CA GLY A 39 9.52 0.42 -1.46
C GLY A 39 8.70 0.18 -2.73
N PHE A 40 7.39 0.34 -2.62
CA PHE A 40 6.47 0.37 -3.75
C PHE A 40 5.46 1.50 -3.58
N LYS A 41 4.91 1.97 -4.69
CA LYS A 41 3.80 2.91 -4.73
C LYS A 41 2.67 2.33 -5.60
N VAL A 42 1.44 2.38 -5.12
CA VAL A 42 0.28 2.04 -5.95
C VAL A 42 0.02 3.18 -6.92
N GLY A 43 -0.34 2.82 -8.16
CA GLY A 43 -0.65 3.78 -9.22
C GLY A 43 0.59 4.28 -9.98
N PRO A 44 0.39 5.07 -11.04
CA PRO A 44 1.47 5.64 -11.84
C PRO A 44 1.96 6.94 -11.20
N ASP A 45 2.72 6.83 -10.11
CA ASP A 45 3.31 7.97 -9.41
C ASP A 45 4.80 8.16 -9.75
N PHE A 46 5.29 9.40 -9.69
CA PHE A 46 6.69 9.73 -9.95
C PHE A 46 7.37 10.48 -8.80
N LEU A 47 6.61 11.09 -7.89
CA LEU A 47 7.14 11.86 -6.78
C LEU A 47 7.41 10.96 -5.58
N ASP A 48 6.42 10.22 -5.12
CA ASP A 48 6.55 9.37 -3.92
C ASP A 48 7.65 8.30 -4.05
N PRO A 49 7.83 7.66 -5.23
CA PRO A 49 8.97 6.75 -5.43
C PRO A 49 10.34 7.39 -5.18
N THR A 50 10.49 8.71 -5.32
CA THR A 50 11.76 9.39 -5.01
C THR A 50 12.03 9.41 -3.51
N TYR A 51 11.03 9.71 -2.68
CA TYR A 51 11.17 9.67 -1.21
C TYR A 51 11.45 8.25 -0.72
N HIS A 52 10.72 7.27 -1.25
CA HIS A 52 10.99 5.86 -0.96
C HIS A 52 12.43 5.48 -1.28
N SER A 53 12.91 5.86 -2.47
CA SER A 53 14.25 5.50 -2.93
C SER A 53 15.33 6.16 -2.09
N LEU A 54 15.11 7.41 -1.68
CA LEU A 54 16.01 8.16 -0.81
C LEU A 54 16.12 7.52 0.57
N VAL A 55 15.02 7.03 1.15
CA VAL A 55 15.03 6.36 2.45
C VAL A 55 15.57 4.93 2.37
N THR A 56 15.11 4.15 1.39
CA THR A 56 15.43 2.72 1.27
C THR A 56 16.79 2.44 0.64
N GLN A 57 17.36 3.43 -0.06
CA GLN A 57 18.56 3.28 -0.89
C GLN A 57 18.38 2.22 -1.98
N ARG A 58 17.14 2.06 -2.46
CA ARG A 58 16.74 1.11 -3.51
C ARG A 58 15.70 1.78 -4.41
N ALA A 59 15.69 1.45 -5.70
CA ALA A 59 14.67 1.96 -6.59
C ALA A 59 13.27 1.50 -6.14
N SER A 60 12.39 2.44 -5.82
CA SER A 60 10.96 2.16 -5.62
C SER A 60 10.29 1.84 -6.95
N ARG A 61 9.27 0.98 -6.93
CA ARG A 61 8.52 0.57 -8.13
C ARG A 61 7.04 0.90 -7.99
N ASN A 62 6.41 1.23 -9.11
CA ASN A 62 4.97 1.36 -9.17
C ASN A 62 4.31 -0.01 -9.28
N LEU A 63 3.12 -0.15 -8.70
CA LEU A 63 2.23 -1.29 -8.83
C LEU A 63 0.88 -0.76 -9.33
N ASP A 64 0.58 -1.03 -10.60
CA ASP A 64 -0.56 -0.43 -11.28
C ASP A 64 -1.16 -1.41 -12.29
N THR A 65 -2.36 -1.92 -12.00
CA THR A 65 -3.01 -2.92 -12.85
C THR A 65 -3.43 -2.39 -14.21
N TRP A 66 -3.57 -1.07 -14.38
CA TRP A 66 -3.90 -0.47 -15.68
C TRP A 66 -2.73 -0.54 -16.67
N LEU A 67 -1.53 -0.17 -16.22
CA LEU A 67 -0.34 -0.09 -17.08
C LEU A 67 0.35 -1.43 -17.30
N MET A 68 0.38 -2.30 -16.29
CA MET A 68 1.13 -3.56 -16.35
C MET A 68 0.25 -4.81 -16.26
N GLY A 69 -1.05 -4.67 -16.03
CA GLY A 69 -1.94 -5.80 -15.74
C GLY A 69 -1.62 -6.48 -14.41
N GLU A 70 -2.50 -7.40 -13.98
CA GLU A 70 -2.30 -8.15 -12.74
C GLU A 70 -0.98 -8.95 -12.74
N GLN A 71 -0.67 -9.61 -13.86
CA GLN A 71 0.53 -10.43 -13.98
C GLN A 71 1.80 -9.58 -13.90
N GLY A 72 1.82 -8.40 -14.51
CA GLY A 72 2.94 -7.48 -14.43
C GLY A 72 3.16 -6.93 -13.02
N VAL A 73 2.08 -6.68 -12.27
CA VAL A 73 2.16 -6.33 -10.83
C VAL A 73 2.81 -7.47 -10.04
N LEU A 74 2.34 -8.70 -10.24
CA LEU A 74 2.88 -9.88 -9.54
C LEU A 74 4.37 -10.07 -9.84
N GLU A 75 4.76 -10.04 -11.12
CA GLU A 75 6.15 -10.20 -11.55
C GLU A 75 7.05 -9.09 -11.02
N THR A 76 6.61 -7.83 -11.13
CA THR A 76 7.34 -6.66 -10.61
C THR A 76 7.58 -6.79 -9.10
N PHE A 77 6.55 -7.20 -8.36
CA PHE A 77 6.67 -7.40 -6.92
C PHE A 77 7.67 -8.51 -6.59
N ALA A 78 7.56 -9.70 -7.18
CA ALA A 78 8.48 -10.80 -6.86
C ALA A 78 9.92 -10.51 -7.25
N HIS A 79 10.14 -9.93 -8.44
CA HIS A 79 11.48 -9.60 -8.91
C HIS A 79 12.13 -8.58 -7.99
N SER A 80 11.41 -7.53 -7.61
CA SER A 80 11.94 -6.43 -6.80
C SER A 80 12.12 -6.79 -5.32
N THR A 81 11.45 -7.84 -4.84
CA THR A 81 11.54 -8.31 -3.45
C THR A 81 12.46 -9.52 -3.24
N LYS A 82 13.06 -10.08 -4.30
CA LYS A 82 13.88 -11.29 -4.24
C LYS A 82 14.95 -11.24 -3.14
N ASP A 83 15.67 -10.12 -3.06
CA ASP A 83 16.72 -9.83 -2.09
C ASP A 83 16.27 -8.85 -0.99
N ALA A 84 14.97 -8.56 -0.87
CA ALA A 84 14.44 -7.75 0.22
C ALA A 84 14.08 -8.64 1.42
N ASP A 85 14.16 -8.05 2.61
CA ASP A 85 13.71 -8.65 3.86
C ASP A 85 12.24 -8.28 4.15
N ILE A 86 11.80 -7.09 3.69
CA ILE A 86 10.42 -6.62 3.80
C ILE A 86 10.05 -5.69 2.64
N ALA A 87 8.80 -5.75 2.18
CA ALA A 87 8.21 -4.79 1.28
C ALA A 87 7.28 -3.81 2.02
N VAL A 88 7.38 -2.52 1.70
CA VAL A 88 6.43 -1.50 2.16
C VAL A 88 5.80 -0.88 0.92
N ILE A 89 4.47 -0.99 0.82
CA ILE A 89 3.69 -0.51 -0.33
C ILE A 89 2.91 0.70 0.13
N GLU A 90 3.14 1.87 -0.44
CA GLU A 90 2.29 3.03 -0.22
C GLU A 90 1.09 2.99 -1.18
N GLY A 91 -0.12 3.14 -0.64
CA GLY A 91 -1.36 3.22 -1.42
C GLY A 91 -1.50 4.54 -2.20
N VAL A 92 -2.54 4.61 -3.02
CA VAL A 92 -2.98 5.83 -3.72
C VAL A 92 -4.36 6.22 -3.20
N MET A 93 -4.65 7.52 -3.13
CA MET A 93 -5.94 8.07 -2.69
C MET A 93 -6.44 7.43 -1.37
N GLY A 94 -7.73 7.14 -1.25
CA GLY A 94 -8.29 6.26 -0.23
C GLY A 94 -8.17 4.77 -0.60
N LEU A 95 -8.32 3.89 0.39
CA LEU A 95 -8.10 2.44 0.25
C LEU A 95 -8.93 1.82 -0.89
N PHE A 96 -10.18 2.23 -1.04
CA PHE A 96 -11.13 1.72 -2.05
C PHE A 96 -11.32 2.69 -3.23
N ASP A 97 -10.58 3.79 -3.26
CA ASP A 97 -10.72 4.78 -4.33
C ASP A 97 -9.93 4.31 -5.55
N GLY A 98 -10.66 3.86 -6.56
CA GLY A 98 -10.13 3.41 -7.85
C GLY A 98 -10.82 4.11 -9.02
N SER A 99 -10.82 3.49 -10.19
CA SER A 99 -11.50 4.05 -11.38
C SER A 99 -12.99 3.74 -11.44
N SER A 100 -13.49 2.87 -10.57
CA SER A 100 -14.89 2.48 -10.48
C SER A 100 -15.46 2.82 -9.10
N ALA A 101 -16.73 3.23 -9.07
CA ALA A 101 -17.48 3.42 -7.83
C ALA A 101 -18.18 2.14 -7.34
N LYS A 102 -18.12 1.06 -8.12
CA LYS A 102 -18.86 -0.20 -7.85
C LYS A 102 -17.95 -1.36 -7.48
N SER A 103 -16.64 -1.14 -7.57
CA SER A 103 -15.63 -2.17 -7.57
C SER A 103 -14.28 -1.52 -7.36
N ASP A 104 -13.30 -2.33 -7.00
CA ASP A 104 -12.03 -1.83 -6.50
C ASP A 104 -10.95 -1.71 -7.59
N GLU A 105 -11.29 -1.77 -8.88
CA GLU A 105 -10.27 -1.70 -9.93
C GLU A 105 -9.45 -0.42 -9.81
N GLN A 106 -8.12 -0.59 -9.90
CA GLN A 106 -7.11 0.45 -9.81
C GLN A 106 -7.05 1.16 -8.45
N SER A 107 -7.60 0.53 -7.41
CA SER A 107 -7.49 1.01 -6.03
C SER A 107 -6.34 0.35 -5.27
N SER A 108 -6.02 0.91 -4.10
CA SER A 108 -5.09 0.28 -3.16
C SER A 108 -5.60 -1.09 -2.67
N ALA A 109 -6.92 -1.28 -2.57
CA ALA A 109 -7.55 -2.54 -2.15
C ALA A 109 -7.35 -3.65 -3.20
N GLU A 110 -7.36 -3.34 -4.49
CA GLU A 110 -7.04 -4.32 -5.54
C GLU A 110 -5.61 -4.85 -5.39
N ILE A 111 -4.64 -3.96 -5.19
CA ILE A 111 -3.24 -4.37 -4.97
C ILE A 111 -3.10 -5.19 -3.68
N ALA A 112 -3.80 -4.80 -2.60
CA ALA A 112 -3.81 -5.55 -1.35
C ALA A 112 -4.30 -7.00 -1.57
N ARG A 113 -5.39 -7.19 -2.32
CA ARG A 113 -5.91 -8.51 -2.70
C ARG A 113 -4.96 -9.29 -3.57
N LEU A 114 -4.53 -8.69 -4.69
CA LEU A 114 -3.70 -9.34 -5.68
C LEU A 114 -2.41 -9.88 -5.07
N LEU A 115 -1.83 -9.12 -4.12
CA LEU A 115 -0.62 -9.51 -3.41
C LEU A 115 -0.87 -10.26 -2.09
N ASN A 116 -2.13 -10.48 -1.71
CA ASN A 116 -2.54 -10.99 -0.40
C ASN A 116 -1.74 -10.31 0.73
N THR A 117 -1.87 -9.00 0.81
CA THR A 117 -1.06 -8.11 1.66
C THR A 117 -1.92 -7.51 2.76
N PRO A 118 -1.49 -7.57 4.04
CA PRO A 118 -2.17 -6.85 5.10
C PRO A 118 -2.04 -5.34 4.91
N VAL A 119 -3.11 -4.62 5.24
CA VAL A 119 -3.22 -3.17 5.13
C VAL A 119 -3.04 -2.54 6.51
N LEU A 120 -2.24 -1.49 6.58
CA LEU A 120 -2.21 -0.53 7.68
C LEU A 120 -3.00 0.70 7.23
N LEU A 121 -4.17 0.91 7.83
CA LEU A 121 -5.03 2.05 7.52
C LEU A 121 -4.60 3.31 8.27
N VAL A 122 -4.39 4.39 7.53
CA VAL A 122 -4.04 5.72 8.04
C VAL A 122 -5.26 6.63 7.99
N LEU A 123 -5.55 7.28 9.11
CA LEU A 123 -6.65 8.21 9.26
C LEU A 123 -6.12 9.48 9.94
N ASP A 124 -6.33 10.63 9.30
CA ASP A 124 -6.23 11.90 10.01
C ASP A 124 -7.48 12.06 10.89
N VAL A 125 -7.24 12.19 12.20
CA VAL A 125 -8.28 12.29 13.22
C VAL A 125 -8.53 13.73 13.67
N TYR A 126 -7.94 14.71 12.99
CA TYR A 126 -8.21 16.11 13.30
C TYR A 126 -9.70 16.41 13.24
N ALA A 127 -10.22 16.98 14.34
CA ALA A 127 -11.64 17.27 14.54
C ALA A 127 -12.59 16.06 14.43
N LEU A 128 -12.08 14.83 14.56
CA LEU A 128 -12.90 13.61 14.62
C LEU A 128 -13.03 13.09 16.05
N GLY A 129 -14.27 12.83 16.46
CA GLY A 129 -14.58 12.04 17.64
C GLY A 129 -14.94 10.60 17.25
N ARG A 130 -16.11 10.13 17.67
CA ARG A 130 -16.59 8.76 17.41
C ARG A 130 -16.74 8.42 15.92
N SER A 131 -16.86 9.42 15.04
CA SER A 131 -16.92 9.22 13.58
C SER A 131 -15.67 8.52 13.02
N ALA A 132 -14.51 8.67 13.67
CA ALA A 132 -13.30 7.93 13.29
C ALA A 132 -13.53 6.40 13.34
N ALA A 133 -14.25 5.91 14.35
CA ALA A 133 -14.58 4.49 14.46
C ALA A 133 -15.53 4.03 13.34
N ALA A 134 -16.47 4.87 12.90
CA ALA A 134 -17.37 4.54 11.80
C ALA A 134 -16.61 4.40 10.46
N LEU A 135 -15.65 5.30 10.19
CA LEU A 135 -14.79 5.21 9.01
C LEU A 135 -13.96 3.92 9.03
N VAL A 136 -13.27 3.65 10.14
CA VAL A 136 -12.46 2.43 10.29
C VAL A 136 -13.32 1.17 10.17
N ALA A 137 -14.48 1.12 10.85
CA ALA A 137 -15.39 -0.01 10.78
C ALA A 137 -15.91 -0.25 9.36
N GLY A 138 -16.23 0.83 8.62
CA GLY A 138 -16.59 0.74 7.21
C GLY A 138 -15.47 0.16 6.35
N CYS A 139 -14.24 0.64 6.51
CA CYS A 139 -13.08 0.10 5.78
C CYS A 139 -12.81 -1.37 6.12
N VAL A 140 -12.88 -1.75 7.40
CA VAL A 140 -12.71 -3.13 7.84
C VAL A 140 -13.83 -4.02 7.26
N HIS A 141 -15.08 -3.55 7.32
CA HIS A 141 -16.22 -4.29 6.77
C HIS A 141 -16.07 -4.52 5.27
N MET A 142 -15.71 -3.49 4.50
CA MET A 142 -15.48 -3.61 3.07
C MET A 142 -14.24 -4.46 2.74
N GLY A 143 -13.19 -4.43 3.57
CA GLY A 143 -12.00 -5.26 3.37
C GLY A 143 -12.23 -6.76 3.69
N GLN A 144 -13.02 -7.06 4.72
CA GLN A 144 -13.27 -8.43 5.21
C GLN A 144 -14.50 -9.09 4.56
N GLY A 145 -15.51 -8.30 4.19
CA GLY A 145 -16.80 -8.76 3.66
C GLY A 145 -16.72 -9.11 2.18
N GLY A 146 -16.10 -10.24 1.83
CA GLY A 146 -16.08 -10.79 0.45
C GLY A 146 -14.82 -10.49 -0.36
N TYR A 147 -13.87 -9.72 0.18
CA TYR A 147 -12.81 -9.07 -0.60
C TYR A 147 -11.36 -9.35 -0.11
N GLY A 148 -11.12 -10.37 0.72
CA GLY A 148 -9.85 -11.13 0.71
C GLY A 148 -8.58 -10.57 1.38
N PHE A 149 -8.60 -9.48 2.15
CA PHE A 149 -7.42 -9.01 2.91
C PHE A 149 -7.74 -8.51 4.32
N ARG A 150 -6.70 -8.33 5.16
CA ARG A 150 -6.82 -7.81 6.53
C ARG A 150 -6.45 -6.34 6.57
N VAL A 151 -7.35 -5.51 7.11
CA VAL A 151 -7.12 -4.11 7.51
C VAL A 151 -6.82 -4.06 9.00
#